data_AF-A0A2V9DBM1-F1
#
_entry.id   AF-A0A2V9DBM1-F1
#
_cell.length_a   1.000
_cell.length_b   1.000
_cell.length_c   1.000
_cell.angle_alpha   90.00
_cell.angle_beta   90.00
_cell.angle_gamma   90.00
#
_symmetry.space_group_name_H-M   'P 1'
#
loop_
_entity.id
_entity.type
_entity.pdbx_description
1 polymer ?
#
loop_
_entity_poly.entity_id
_entity_poly.type
_entity_poly.pdbx_seq_one_letter_code
_entity_poly.pdbx_strand_id
1 'polypeptide(L)'
;MPSFQPPGSRWFSWLRNATLRIGILTGVYLSAVLWAWLVVANRIPWSANFALPRNAAAAAIVLLVMFIPLGRFLRSPGRLFASGVMGWAVLTFTYLILGIFFQRLHSRMGPFHLFMLGAATYGCSAVLAWVCSLALAARHQPMVVLRRRSP
;
A
#
# COMPACT_ATOMS: atom_id res chain seq x y z
N MET A 1 -21.34 -23.09 -26.81
CA MET A 1 -19.95 -23.54 -27.07
C MET A 1 -19.15 -23.41 -25.79
N PRO A 2 -18.62 -24.49 -25.20
CA PRO A 2 -17.81 -24.40 -23.99
C PRO A 2 -16.43 -23.83 -24.33
N SER A 3 -16.09 -22.68 -23.74
CA SER A 3 -14.79 -22.04 -23.93
C SER A 3 -13.70 -22.88 -23.26
N PHE A 4 -12.79 -23.44 -24.06
CA PHE A 4 -11.60 -24.14 -23.59
C PHE A 4 -10.67 -23.14 -22.90
N GLN A 5 -10.66 -23.10 -21.56
CA GLN A 5 -9.70 -22.32 -20.79
C GLN A 5 -8.45 -23.18 -20.58
N PRO A 6 -7.29 -22.85 -21.19
CA PRO A 6 -6.07 -23.59 -20.93
C PRO A 6 -5.67 -23.41 -19.44
N PRO A 7 -5.25 -24.50 -18.76
CA PRO A 7 -4.78 -24.45 -17.38
C PRO A 7 -3.49 -23.62 -17.34
N GLY A 8 -3.61 -22.38 -16.88
CA GLY A 8 -2.53 -21.38 -16.90
C GLY A 8 -3.02 -19.95 -17.11
N SER A 9 -4.20 -19.77 -17.74
CA SER A 9 -4.80 -18.44 -17.98
C SER A 9 -5.18 -17.68 -16.70
N ARG A 10 -5.37 -18.39 -15.57
CA ARG A 10 -5.63 -17.81 -14.25
C ARG A 10 -4.40 -17.14 -13.63
N TRP A 11 -3.19 -17.56 -13.98
CA TRP A 11 -1.97 -16.96 -13.43
C TRP A 11 -1.75 -15.55 -14.02
N PHE A 12 -2.02 -15.38 -15.32
CA PHE A 12 -1.99 -14.08 -16.00
C PHE A 12 -3.23 -13.21 -15.76
N SER A 13 -4.31 -13.74 -15.18
CA SER A 13 -5.52 -12.95 -14.91
C SER A 13 -5.28 -11.91 -13.81
N TRP A 14 -4.33 -12.15 -12.89
CA TRP A 14 -3.89 -11.16 -11.90
C TRP A 14 -3.37 -9.87 -12.55
N LEU A 15 -2.63 -9.95 -13.67
CA LEU A 15 -2.11 -8.77 -14.38
C LEU A 15 -3.23 -7.88 -14.95
N ARG A 16 -4.41 -8.47 -15.21
CA ARG A 16 -5.63 -7.74 -15.59
C ARG A 16 -6.32 -7.08 -14.40
N ASN A 17 -6.16 -7.61 -13.19
CA ASN A 17 -6.75 -7.01 -11.99
C ASN A 17 -5.86 -5.85 -11.49
N ALA A 18 -6.28 -4.62 -11.79
CA ALA A 18 -5.56 -3.42 -11.42
C ALA A 18 -5.25 -3.31 -9.92
N THR A 19 -6.16 -3.79 -9.05
CA THR A 19 -6.00 -3.74 -7.60
C THR A 19 -4.81 -4.60 -7.16
N LEU A 20 -4.76 -5.86 -7.63
CA LEU A 20 -3.68 -6.78 -7.28
C LEU A 20 -2.36 -6.37 -7.94
N ARG A 21 -2.39 -5.93 -9.20
CA ARG A 21 -1.18 -5.47 -9.90
C ARG A 21 -0.54 -4.29 -9.17
N ILE A 22 -1.32 -3.28 -8.79
CA ILE A 22 -0.79 -2.11 -8.11
C ILE A 22 -0.35 -2.46 -6.69
N GLY A 23 -1.12 -3.27 -5.97
CA GLY A 23 -0.71 -3.74 -4.64
C GLY A 23 0.63 -4.47 -4.68
N ILE A 24 0.77 -5.46 -5.57
CA ILE A 24 2.01 -6.23 -5.71
C ILE A 24 3.17 -5.35 -6.15
N LEU A 25 3.01 -4.50 -7.18
CA LEU A 25 4.08 -3.61 -7.62
C LEU A 25 4.52 -2.65 -6.51
N THR A 26 3.57 -2.06 -5.78
CA THR A 26 3.86 -1.19 -4.63
C THR A 26 4.64 -1.96 -3.57
N GLY A 27 4.21 -3.18 -3.25
CA GLY A 27 4.93 -4.06 -2.32
C GLY A 27 6.35 -4.38 -2.78
N VAL A 28 6.55 -4.72 -4.06
CA VAL A 28 7.87 -4.99 -4.64
C VAL A 28 8.79 -3.76 -4.56
N TYR A 29 8.28 -2.56 -4.86
CA TYR A 29 9.07 -1.33 -4.73
C TYR A 29 9.45 -1.05 -3.27
N LEU A 30 8.49 -1.19 -2.34
CA LEU A 30 8.77 -1.02 -0.90
C LEU A 30 9.81 -2.04 -0.40
N SER A 31 9.70 -3.29 -0.84
CA SER A 31 10.66 -4.36 -0.55
C SER A 31 12.05 -4.06 -1.07
N ALA A 32 12.17 -3.55 -2.30
CA ALA A 32 13.45 -3.14 -2.87
C ALA A 32 14.10 -1.98 -2.09
N VAL A 33 13.30 -0.99 -1.68
CA VAL A 33 13.75 0.13 -0.85
C VAL A 33 14.22 -0.35 0.53
N LEU A 34 13.47 -1.24 1.18
CA LEU A 34 13.85 -1.83 2.46
C LEU A 34 15.18 -2.60 2.35
N TRP A 35 15.32 -3.42 1.32
CA TRP A 35 16.54 -4.19 1.09
C TRP A 35 17.74 -3.28 0.83
N ALA A 36 17.59 -2.29 -0.06
CA ALA A 36 18.64 -1.32 -0.35
C ALA A 36 19.05 -0.54 0.91
N TRP A 37 18.07 -0.08 1.70
CA TRP A 37 18.33 0.61 2.96
C TRP A 37 19.11 -0.28 3.94
N LEU A 38 18.77 -1.56 4.05
CA LEU A 38 19.50 -2.51 4.91
C LEU A 38 20.93 -2.76 4.44
N VAL A 39 21.14 -2.89 3.13
CA VAL A 39 22.48 -3.04 2.57
C VAL A 39 23.32 -1.80 2.88
N VAL A 40 22.82 -0.60 2.58
CA VAL A 40 23.53 0.65 2.86
C VAL A 40 23.82 0.78 4.35
N ALA A 41 22.85 0.46 5.22
CA ALA A 41 23.00 0.62 6.66
C ALA A 41 24.00 -0.33 7.31
N ASN A 42 24.19 -1.53 6.75
CA ASN A 42 25.04 -2.56 7.35
C ASN A 42 26.38 -2.76 6.62
N ARG A 43 26.48 -2.40 5.33
CA ARG A 43 27.68 -2.65 4.51
C ARG A 43 28.54 -1.40 4.27
N ILE A 44 28.05 -0.20 4.55
CA ILE A 44 28.78 1.05 4.31
C ILE A 44 29.09 1.72 5.65
N PRO A 45 30.30 1.55 6.22
CA PRO A 45 30.66 2.08 7.54
C PRO A 45 30.58 3.61 7.62
N TRP A 46 30.92 4.30 6.53
CA TRP A 46 30.86 5.76 6.45
C TRP A 46 29.42 6.31 6.56
N SER A 47 28.42 5.48 6.28
CA SER A 47 27.01 5.87 6.40
C SER A 47 26.55 6.06 7.86
N ALA A 48 27.36 5.63 8.85
CA ALA A 48 27.08 5.83 10.26
C ALA A 48 27.01 7.33 10.63
N ASN A 49 27.88 8.15 10.02
CA ASN A 49 27.90 9.61 10.21
C ASN A 49 26.64 10.29 9.63
N PHE A 50 25.96 9.62 8.69
CA PHE A 50 24.77 10.11 7.99
C PHE A 50 23.53 9.28 8.35
N ALA A 51 23.50 8.65 9.53
CA ALA A 51 22.40 7.77 9.91
C ALA A 51 21.04 8.47 9.87
N LEU A 52 20.97 9.72 10.36
CA LEU A 52 19.73 10.52 10.37
C LEU A 52 19.25 10.89 8.95
N PRO A 53 20.05 11.54 8.08
CA PRO A 53 19.60 11.87 6.72
C PRO A 53 19.33 10.63 5.86
N ARG A 54 20.09 9.53 6.03
CA ARG A 54 19.84 8.27 5.32
C ARG A 54 18.47 7.68 5.69
N ASN A 55 18.15 7.65 6.98
CA ASN A 55 16.87 7.13 7.45
C ASN A 55 15.70 8.05 7.03
N ALA A 56 15.90 9.37 7.06
CA ALA A 56 14.92 10.33 6.56
C ALA A 56 14.66 10.15 5.04
N ALA A 57 15.72 9.97 4.24
CA ALA A 57 15.60 9.72 2.81
C ALA A 57 14.84 8.40 2.53
N ALA A 58 15.19 7.33 3.24
CA ALA A 58 14.47 6.05 3.10
C ALA A 58 13.00 6.18 3.50
N ALA A 59 12.69 6.88 4.59
CA ALA A 59 11.32 7.15 5.01
C ALA A 59 10.56 7.97 3.95
N ALA A 60 11.17 9.00 3.37
CA ALA A 60 10.57 9.81 2.32
C ALA A 60 10.26 8.98 1.07
N ILE A 61 11.17 8.09 0.66
CA ILE A 61 10.96 7.19 -0.48
C ILE A 61 9.82 6.21 -0.19
N VAL A 62 9.78 5.61 1.01
CA VAL A 62 8.69 4.72 1.44
C VAL A 62 7.36 5.45 1.37
N LEU A 63 7.26 6.67 1.91
CA LEU A 63 6.05 7.48 1.85
C LEU A 63 5.62 7.75 0.40
N LEU A 64 6.55 8.14 -0.46
CA LEU A 64 6.28 8.40 -1.88
C LEU A 64 5.71 7.16 -2.58
N VAL A 65 6.30 5.99 -2.36
CA VAL A 65 5.80 4.73 -2.92
C VAL A 65 4.43 4.36 -2.32
N MET A 66 4.20 4.62 -1.03
CA MET A 66 2.91 4.39 -0.39
C MET A 66 1.78 5.26 -0.96
N PHE A 67 2.09 6.43 -1.50
CA PHE A 67 1.09 7.29 -2.16
C PHE A 67 0.60 6.75 -3.51
N ILE A 68 1.28 5.78 -4.13
CA ILE A 68 0.88 5.19 -5.42
C ILE A 68 -0.55 4.63 -5.39
N PRO A 69 -0.91 3.69 -4.49
CA PRO A 69 -2.27 3.17 -4.39
C PRO A 69 -3.29 4.23 -3.98
N LEU A 70 -2.90 5.22 -3.16
CA LEU A 70 -3.75 6.36 -2.81
C LEU A 70 -4.14 7.09 -4.10
N GLY A 71 -3.18 7.66 -4.82
CA GLY A 71 -3.44 8.44 -6.04
C GLY A 71 -4.25 7.68 -7.09
N ARG A 72 -4.07 6.36 -7.20
CA ARG A 72 -4.84 5.56 -8.17
C ARG A 72 -6.28 5.28 -7.74
N PHE A 73 -6.51 4.99 -6.46
CA PHE A 73 -7.78 4.45 -5.95
C PHE A 73 -8.51 5.38 -4.98
N LEU A 74 -8.20 6.68 -4.95
CA LEU A 74 -8.92 7.68 -4.13
C LEU A 74 -10.44 7.62 -4.25
N ARG A 75 -10.98 7.29 -5.44
CA ARG A 75 -12.43 7.19 -5.70
C ARG A 75 -13.01 5.79 -5.44
N SER A 76 -12.21 4.85 -4.96
CA SER A 76 -12.59 3.46 -4.76
C SER A 76 -11.96 2.94 -3.46
N PRO A 77 -12.49 3.33 -2.29
CA PRO A 77 -11.87 3.10 -0.99
C PRO A 77 -11.60 1.60 -0.73
N GLY A 78 -12.51 0.71 -1.16
CA GLY A 78 -12.29 -0.74 -1.05
C GLY A 78 -11.09 -1.25 -1.86
N ARG A 79 -10.88 -0.72 -3.08
CA ARG A 79 -9.70 -1.08 -3.90
C ARG A 79 -8.42 -0.47 -3.35
N LEU A 80 -8.49 0.74 -2.77
CA LEU A 80 -7.37 1.37 -2.07
C LEU A 80 -6.92 0.51 -0.89
N PHE A 81 -7.86 0.10 -0.03
CA PHE A 81 -7.55 -0.78 1.10
C PHE A 81 -6.94 -2.11 0.65
N ALA A 82 -7.61 -2.81 -0.27
CA ALA A 82 -7.14 -4.11 -0.73
C ALA A 82 -5.76 -4.06 -1.41
N SER A 83 -5.51 -3.05 -2.25
CA SER A 83 -4.19 -2.88 -2.88
C SER A 83 -3.11 -2.50 -1.86
N GLY A 84 -3.43 -1.61 -0.91
CA GLY A 84 -2.51 -1.23 0.16
C GLY A 84 -2.13 -2.39 1.07
N VAL A 85 -3.12 -3.15 1.57
CA VAL A 85 -2.90 -4.35 2.38
C VAL A 85 -2.09 -5.40 1.61
N MET A 86 -2.38 -5.61 0.32
CA MET A 86 -1.62 -6.55 -0.51
C MET A 86 -0.15 -6.11 -0.65
N GLY A 87 0.10 -4.84 -0.93
CA GLY A 87 1.48 -4.31 -1.00
C GLY A 87 2.21 -4.44 0.33
N TRP A 88 1.51 -4.17 1.43
CA TRP A 88 2.07 -4.32 2.77
C TRP A 88 2.34 -5.78 3.15
N ALA A 89 1.49 -6.72 2.73
CA ALA A 89 1.73 -8.15 2.92
C ALA A 89 3.02 -8.60 2.22
N VAL A 90 3.25 -8.15 0.99
CA VAL A 90 4.50 -8.42 0.24
C VAL A 90 5.71 -7.84 0.97
N LEU A 91 5.60 -6.60 1.47
CA LEU A 91 6.65 -5.97 2.27
C LEU A 91 6.93 -6.74 3.56
N THR A 92 5.89 -7.12 4.33
CA THR A 92 6.04 -7.89 5.57
C THR A 92 6.65 -9.26 5.29
N PHE A 93 6.25 -9.93 4.22
CA PHE A 93 6.84 -11.20 3.81
C PHE A 93 8.33 -11.05 3.49
N THR A 94 8.68 -9.97 2.79
CA THR A 94 10.09 -9.64 2.52
C THR A 94 10.84 -9.34 3.82
N TYR A 95 10.24 -8.57 4.74
CA TYR A 95 10.80 -8.27 6.06
C TYR A 95 11.07 -9.55 6.88
N LEU A 96 10.17 -10.53 6.83
CA LEU A 96 10.37 -11.84 7.45
C LEU A 96 11.61 -12.54 6.91
N ILE A 97 11.75 -12.62 5.58
CA ILE A 97 12.91 -13.24 4.92
C ILE A 97 14.20 -12.51 5.30
N LEU A 98 14.21 -11.17 5.22
CA LEU A 98 15.39 -10.38 5.59
C LEU A 98 15.74 -10.51 7.07
N GLY A 99 14.74 -10.70 7.94
CA GLY A 99 14.95 -10.91 9.36
C GLY A 99 15.72 -12.20 9.70
N ILE A 100 15.76 -13.19 8.79
CA ILE A 100 16.62 -14.38 8.92
C ILE A 100 18.09 -13.99 8.81
N PHE A 101 18.42 -13.06 7.91
CA PHE A 101 19.79 -12.58 7.67
C PHE A 101 20.21 -11.45 8.63
N PHE A 102 19.25 -10.61 9.05
CA PHE A 102 19.47 -9.44 9.88
C PHE A 102 18.69 -9.56 11.21
N GLN A 103 19.23 -10.31 12.17
CA GLN A 103 18.51 -10.61 13.42
C GLN A 103 18.09 -9.37 14.24
N ARG A 104 18.82 -8.25 14.12
CA ARG A 104 18.50 -6.98 14.80
C ARG A 104 17.18 -6.33 14.32
N LEU A 105 16.60 -6.77 13.20
CA LEU A 105 15.30 -6.28 12.72
C LEU A 105 14.17 -6.67 13.66
N HIS A 106 14.07 -7.97 13.97
CA HIS A 106 12.99 -8.52 14.80
C HIS A 106 12.98 -7.93 16.22
N SER A 107 14.16 -7.54 16.74
CA SER A 107 14.29 -6.90 18.04
C SER A 107 13.66 -5.51 18.10
N ARG A 108 13.56 -4.79 16.97
CA ARG A 108 12.99 -3.43 16.92
C ARG A 108 11.50 -3.42 16.67
N MET A 109 11.02 -4.25 15.75
CA MET A 109 9.60 -4.33 15.42
C MET A 109 9.27 -5.72 14.90
N GLY A 110 8.28 -6.36 15.52
CA GLY A 110 7.78 -7.66 15.08
C GLY A 110 7.11 -7.56 13.70
N PRO A 111 7.24 -8.59 12.83
CA PRO A 111 6.62 -8.62 11.51
C PRO A 111 5.10 -8.43 11.54
N PHE A 112 4.44 -8.98 12.56
CA PHE A 112 3.00 -8.80 12.76
C PHE A 112 2.64 -7.35 13.09
N HIS A 113 3.45 -6.67 13.91
CA HIS A 113 3.27 -5.25 14.20
C HIS A 113 3.46 -4.40 12.94
N LEU A 114 4.47 -4.73 12.14
CA LEU A 114 4.69 -4.09 10.85
C LEU A 114 3.48 -4.29 9.93
N PHE A 115 2.94 -5.51 9.85
CA PHE A 115 1.73 -5.79 9.07
C PHE A 115 0.52 -4.99 9.54
N MET A 116 0.26 -5.00 10.85
CA MET A 116 -0.85 -4.26 11.46
C MET A 116 -0.73 -2.76 11.27
N LEU A 117 0.49 -2.21 11.30
CA LEU A 117 0.74 -0.80 11.00
C LEU A 117 0.28 -0.45 9.58
N GLY A 118 0.58 -1.31 8.60
CA GLY A 118 0.13 -1.12 7.22
C GLY A 118 -1.37 -1.27 7.04
N ALA A 119 -1.95 -2.30 7.65
CA ALA A 119 -3.40 -2.52 7.61
C ALA A 119 -4.15 -1.33 8.23
N ALA A 120 -3.69 -0.83 9.38
CA ALA A 120 -4.26 0.34 10.04
C ALA A 120 -4.10 1.61 9.20
N THR A 121 -2.91 1.88 8.66
CA THR A 121 -2.67 3.09 7.84
C THR A 121 -3.50 3.11 6.56
N TYR A 122 -3.56 2.01 5.82
CA TYR A 122 -4.43 1.92 4.64
C TYR A 122 -5.92 1.86 4.99
N GLY A 123 -6.28 1.29 6.16
CA GLY A 123 -7.63 1.33 6.70
C GLY A 123 -8.11 2.76 6.95
N CYS A 124 -7.33 3.53 7.71
CA CYS A 124 -7.60 4.96 7.95
C CYS A 124 -7.67 5.74 6.62
N SER A 125 -6.73 5.51 5.70
CA SER A 125 -6.72 6.16 4.39
C SER A 125 -7.97 5.84 3.57
N ALA A 126 -8.45 4.59 3.60
CA ALA A 126 -9.66 4.17 2.91
C ALA A 126 -10.92 4.81 3.51
N VAL A 127 -11.01 4.89 4.84
CA VAL A 127 -12.11 5.57 5.53
C VAL A 127 -12.11 7.07 5.19
N LEU A 128 -10.97 7.73 5.23
CA LEU A 128 -10.85 9.14 4.83
C LEU A 128 -11.26 9.35 3.37
N ALA A 129 -10.77 8.52 2.45
CA ALA A 129 -11.15 8.58 1.04
C ALA A 129 -12.66 8.39 0.85
N TRP A 130 -13.27 7.48 1.62
CA TRP A 130 -14.71 7.26 1.61
C TRP A 130 -15.48 8.47 2.13
N VAL A 131 -15.09 9.03 3.29
CA VAL A 131 -15.71 10.24 3.86
C VAL A 131 -15.60 11.44 2.91
N CYS A 132 -14.42 11.66 2.32
CA CYS A 132 -14.22 12.69 1.30
C CYS A 132 -15.14 12.47 0.09
N SER A 133 -15.32 11.23 -0.35
CA SER A 133 -16.22 10.92 -1.47
C SER A 133 -17.68 11.22 -1.14
N LEU A 134 -18.13 10.94 0.10
CA LEU A 134 -19.47 11.29 0.58
C LEU A 134 -19.65 12.80 0.69
N ALA A 135 -18.66 13.51 1.23
CA ALA A 135 -18.71 14.97 1.35
C ALA A 135 -18.76 15.67 -0.02
N LEU A 136 -17.98 15.18 -1.00
CA LEU A 136 -18.04 15.69 -2.38
C LEU A 136 -19.38 15.38 -3.05
N ALA A 137 -19.92 14.17 -2.85
CA ALA A 137 -21.23 13.81 -3.36
C ALA A 137 -22.34 14.69 -2.77
N ALA A 138 -22.30 14.96 -1.46
CA ALA A 138 -23.25 15.85 -0.79
C ALA A 138 -23.14 17.30 -1.26
N ARG A 139 -21.92 17.78 -1.57
CA ARG A 139 -21.71 19.13 -2.15
C ARG A 139 -22.22 19.25 -3.58
N HIS A 140 -22.21 18.16 -4.35
CA HIS A 140 -22.66 18.13 -5.74
C HIS A 140 -24.14 17.74 -5.90
N GLN A 141 -24.81 17.32 -4.83
CA GLN A 141 -26.27 17.32 -4.77
C GLN A 141 -26.70 18.70 -4.30
N PRO A 142 -27.01 19.66 -5.21
CA PRO A 142 -27.83 20.78 -4.78
C PRO A 142 -29.06 20.16 -4.15
N MET A 143 -29.39 20.57 -2.93
CA MET A 143 -30.65 20.20 -2.30
C MET A 143 -31.75 20.46 -3.33
N VAL A 144 -32.23 19.39 -3.97
CA VAL A 144 -33.47 19.39 -4.71
C VAL A 144 -34.51 19.51 -3.61
N VAL A 145 -34.69 20.75 -3.17
CA VAL A 145 -35.88 21.23 -2.50
C VAL A 145 -36.99 20.98 -3.51
N LEU A 146 -37.53 19.76 -3.50
CA LEU A 146 -38.75 19.43 -4.22
C LEU A 146 -39.89 20.09 -3.42
N ARG A 147 -39.93 21.41 -3.54
CA ARG A 147 -41.09 22.23 -3.25
C ARG A 147 -42.17 21.81 -4.25
N ARG A 148 -43.29 21.29 -3.72
CA ARG A 148 -44.55 20.92 -4.41
C ARG A 148 -44.47 19.63 -5.24
N ARG A 149 -45.45 18.72 -5.19
CA ARG A 149 -46.91 18.96 -5.16
C ARG A 149 -47.65 17.94 -4.28
N SER A 150 -48.33 18.42 -3.25
CA SER A 150 -49.73 18.06 -2.99
C SER A 150 -50.59 18.76 -4.07
N PRO A 151 -51.57 18.05 -4.64
CA PRO A 151 -52.86 17.88 -4.00
C PRO A 151 -53.29 16.42 -3.82
#